data_AF-A0A2U8QU50-F1
#
_entry.id   AF-A0A2U8QU50-F1
#
_cell.length_a   1.000
_cell.length_b   1.000
_cell.length_c   1.000
_cell.angle_alpha   90.00
_cell.angle_beta   90.00
_cell.angle_gamma   90.00
#
_symmetry.space_group_name_H-M   'P 1'
#
loop_
_entity.id
_entity.type
_entity.pdbx_description
1 polymer ?
#
loop_
_entity_poly.entity_id
_entity_poly.type
_entity_poly.pdbx_seq_one_letter_code
_entity_poly.pdbx_strand_id
1 'polypeptide(L)'
;MITSIFSKTRPLNYLLLGVVLLVCSFLYFFSNDLFTEGLISVGYFTLYFSVIVFSIGLVDFISVKNSLTKGNNYAIALFLIFLLFFPKTFQNGEILISNLFLLLALRRLISLKSLIATKEKIFDASFWIFLATLFHFWSILYIALVFIAIILHASGDYRNWIIPFIACFTVGILFSMVNLMMGNQLLPHLLNQSFFSFDFTYFESVYQNIALALFSSIALLFFFNMIFTLQGKPLNMKTSFKKLIFSFLLGVAIYVFSADKNNSCLLFSLAPLSIMGSNFFEGIKNNILKEVVFDVLLLLGIVFFVVSL
;
A
#
# COMPACT_ATOMS: atom_id res chain seq x y z
N MET A 1 21.91 12.83 11.23
CA MET A 1 22.62 12.57 9.95
C MET A 1 21.83 11.70 8.96
N ILE A 2 21.00 10.73 9.40
CA ILE A 2 20.36 9.74 8.51
C ILE A 2 19.34 10.37 7.56
N THR A 3 18.59 11.38 8.01
CA THR A 3 17.61 12.08 7.15
C THR A 3 18.29 12.79 5.97
N SER A 4 19.54 13.26 6.14
CA SER A 4 20.31 13.86 5.04
C SER A 4 20.54 12.89 3.88
N ILE A 5 20.64 11.58 4.17
CA ILE A 5 20.80 10.53 3.16
C ILE A 5 19.53 10.46 2.30
N PHE A 6 18.36 10.35 2.93
CA PHE A 6 17.06 10.23 2.25
C PHE A 6 16.52 11.54 1.68
N SER A 7 17.10 12.68 2.04
CA SER A 7 16.72 14.00 1.51
C SER A 7 16.97 14.16 0.00
N LYS A 8 17.77 13.30 -0.61
CA LYS A 8 18.08 13.29 -2.05
C LYS A 8 17.79 11.91 -2.66
N THR A 9 17.34 11.88 -3.91
CA THR A 9 17.24 10.67 -4.71
C THR A 9 18.62 10.20 -5.17
N ARG A 10 19.22 9.27 -4.42
CA ARG A 10 20.53 8.68 -4.76
C ARG A 10 20.39 7.17 -4.95
N PRO A 11 21.02 6.56 -5.99
CA PRO A 11 21.01 5.11 -6.19
C PRO A 11 21.42 4.31 -4.95
N LEU A 12 22.39 4.82 -4.20
CA LEU A 12 22.89 4.20 -2.97
C LEU A 12 21.80 4.03 -1.90
N ASN A 13 20.84 4.96 -1.82
CA ASN A 13 19.74 4.87 -0.85
C ASN A 13 18.81 3.69 -1.17
N TYR A 14 18.56 3.41 -2.45
CA TYR A 14 17.75 2.27 -2.86
C TYR A 14 18.46 0.96 -2.56
N LEU A 15 19.78 0.91 -2.77
CA LEU A 15 20.60 -0.26 -2.41
C LEU A 15 20.55 -0.51 -0.91
N LEU A 16 20.73 0.53 -0.09
CA LEU A 16 20.66 0.43 1.38
C LEU A 16 19.30 -0.12 1.82
N LEU A 17 18.20 0.45 1.33
CA LEU A 17 16.85 0.00 1.66
C LEU A 17 16.60 -1.45 1.20
N GLY A 18 17.10 -1.82 0.02
CA GLY A 18 17.00 -3.19 -0.49
C GLY A 18 17.76 -4.20 0.37
N VAL A 19 18.96 -3.85 0.85
CA VAL A 19 19.74 -4.71 1.77
C VAL A 19 19.03 -4.85 3.11
N VAL A 20 18.54 -3.75 3.69
CA VAL A 20 17.77 -3.81 4.95
C VAL A 20 16.54 -4.69 4.77
N LEU A 21 15.81 -4.52 3.67
CA LEU A 21 14.63 -5.34 3.39
C LEU A 21 14.97 -6.83 3.27
N LEU A 22 16.05 -7.16 2.55
CA LEU A 22 16.51 -8.54 2.38
C LEU A 22 16.86 -9.17 3.72
N VAL A 23 17.63 -8.46 4.55
CA VAL A 23 18.02 -8.93 5.88
C VAL A 23 16.77 -9.13 6.75
N CYS A 24 15.86 -8.17 6.80
CA CYS A 24 14.63 -8.29 7.59
C CYS A 24 13.73 -9.44 7.09
N SER A 25 13.50 -9.56 5.77
CA SER A 25 12.68 -10.65 5.23
C SER A 25 13.32 -12.02 5.51
N PHE A 26 14.64 -12.12 5.39
CA PHE A 26 15.36 -13.36 5.64
C PHE A 26 15.30 -13.74 7.13
N LEU A 27 15.54 -12.79 8.03
CA LEU A 27 15.44 -13.01 9.48
C LEU A 27 14.03 -13.45 9.88
N TYR A 28 12.99 -12.84 9.33
CA TYR A 28 11.60 -13.19 9.62
C TYR A 28 11.25 -14.62 9.15
N PHE A 29 11.67 -14.99 7.94
CA PHE A 29 11.45 -16.34 7.43
C PHE A 29 12.22 -17.40 8.21
N PHE A 30 13.43 -17.05 8.66
CA PHE A 30 14.26 -17.95 9.45
C PHE A 30 13.71 -18.13 10.87
N SER A 31 13.28 -17.06 11.55
CA SER A 31 12.79 -17.14 12.93
C SER A 31 11.47 -17.91 13.06
N ASN A 32 10.61 -17.84 12.03
CA ASN A 32 9.32 -18.51 12.00
C ASN A 32 9.36 -19.90 11.34
N ASP A 33 10.55 -20.50 11.17
CA ASP A 33 10.74 -21.83 10.57
C ASP A 33 10.03 -22.01 9.20
N LEU A 34 9.96 -20.94 8.39
CA LEU A 34 9.25 -20.98 7.11
C LEU A 34 10.03 -21.69 6.01
N PHE A 35 11.29 -22.05 6.25
CA PHE A 35 12.16 -22.76 5.29
C PHE A 35 12.05 -24.31 5.35
N THR A 36 11.02 -24.84 6.00
CA THR A 36 10.85 -26.27 6.27
C THR A 36 10.70 -27.15 5.01
N GLU A 37 10.07 -26.64 3.95
CA GLU A 37 9.80 -27.40 2.71
C GLU A 37 10.91 -27.29 1.65
N GLY A 38 12.13 -26.89 2.02
CA GLY A 38 13.28 -26.85 1.10
C GLY A 38 13.06 -25.91 -0.09
N LEU A 39 13.18 -26.40 -1.34
CA LEU A 39 13.14 -25.58 -2.56
C LEU A 39 11.82 -24.80 -2.75
N ILE A 40 10.69 -25.35 -2.30
CA ILE A 40 9.37 -24.69 -2.43
C ILE A 40 9.31 -23.44 -1.56
N SER A 41 9.76 -23.54 -0.31
CA SER A 41 9.82 -22.41 0.62
C SER A 41 10.73 -21.28 0.14
N VAL A 42 11.86 -21.62 -0.50
CA VAL A 42 12.74 -20.64 -1.15
C VAL A 42 12.02 -19.97 -2.34
N GLY A 43 11.22 -20.72 -3.09
CA GLY A 43 10.34 -20.19 -4.13
C GLY A 43 9.35 -19.15 -3.58
N TYR A 44 8.66 -19.44 -2.47
CA TYR A 44 7.75 -18.48 -1.83
C TYR A 44 8.48 -17.25 -1.31
N PHE A 45 9.62 -17.43 -0.64
CA PHE A 45 10.45 -16.32 -0.16
C PHE A 45 10.84 -15.38 -1.30
N THR A 46 11.38 -15.94 -2.39
CA THR A 46 11.81 -15.14 -3.56
C THR A 46 10.64 -14.42 -4.21
N LEU A 47 9.47 -15.05 -4.32
CA LEU A 47 8.26 -14.43 -4.84
C LEU A 47 7.81 -13.26 -3.94
N TYR A 48 7.63 -13.48 -2.64
CA TYR A 48 7.16 -12.44 -1.72
C TYR A 48 8.14 -11.27 -1.62
N PHE A 49 9.44 -11.56 -1.55
CA PHE A 49 10.49 -10.55 -1.60
C PHE A 49 10.41 -9.72 -2.88
N SER A 50 10.27 -10.36 -4.05
CA SER A 50 10.16 -9.66 -5.34
C SER A 50 8.93 -8.75 -5.41
N VAL A 51 7.79 -9.18 -4.87
CA VAL A 51 6.55 -8.41 -4.80
C VAL A 51 6.71 -7.18 -3.92
N ILE A 52 7.40 -7.30 -2.79
CA ILE A 52 7.66 -6.18 -1.88
C ILE A 52 8.63 -5.18 -2.50
N VAL A 53 9.71 -5.66 -3.12
CA VAL A 53 10.67 -4.80 -3.85
C VAL A 53 9.96 -4.04 -4.97
N PHE A 54 9.09 -4.70 -5.73
CA PHE A 54 8.31 -4.06 -6.78
C PHE A 54 7.31 -3.04 -6.21
N SER A 55 6.67 -3.37 -5.08
CA SER A 55 5.75 -2.44 -4.37
C SER A 55 6.47 -1.17 -3.93
N ILE A 56 7.68 -1.30 -3.38
CA ILE A 56 8.56 -0.17 -3.04
C ILE A 56 8.88 0.69 -4.27
N GLY A 57 9.27 0.05 -5.38
CA GLY A 57 9.53 0.75 -6.64
C GLY A 57 8.30 1.50 -7.16
N LEU A 58 7.10 0.92 -7.01
CA LEU A 58 5.85 1.58 -7.37
C LEU A 58 5.54 2.78 -6.46
N VAL A 59 5.75 2.67 -5.15
CA VAL A 59 5.58 3.80 -4.22
C VAL A 59 6.49 4.96 -4.62
N ASP A 60 7.75 4.67 -4.93
CA ASP A 60 8.70 5.68 -5.41
C ASP A 60 8.23 6.32 -6.71
N PHE A 61 7.92 5.50 -7.71
CA PHE A 61 7.43 5.95 -9.01
C PHE A 61 6.19 6.85 -8.88
N ILE A 62 5.23 6.44 -8.05
CA ILE A 62 4.02 7.21 -7.77
C ILE A 62 4.40 8.56 -7.16
N SER A 63 5.30 8.57 -6.17
CA SER A 63 5.68 9.78 -5.44
C SER A 63 6.45 10.78 -6.32
N VAL A 64 7.49 10.33 -7.00
CA VAL A 64 8.39 11.17 -7.80
C VAL A 64 7.72 11.61 -9.10
N LYS A 65 7.13 10.68 -9.86
CA LYS A 65 6.56 11.00 -11.19
C LYS A 65 5.38 11.98 -11.10
N ASN A 66 4.64 11.93 -9.99
CA ASN A 66 3.48 12.80 -9.78
C ASN A 66 3.78 14.05 -8.94
N SER A 67 5.06 14.31 -8.66
CA SER A 67 5.55 15.41 -7.81
C SER A 67 4.88 15.48 -6.44
N LEU A 68 4.43 14.34 -5.92
CA LEU A 68 3.80 14.27 -4.60
C LEU A 68 4.81 14.51 -3.47
N THR A 69 6.09 14.30 -3.75
CA THR A 69 7.24 14.64 -2.91
C THR A 69 8.19 15.55 -3.67
N LYS A 70 9.05 16.29 -2.95
CA LYS A 70 10.08 17.19 -3.51
C LYS A 70 11.36 16.44 -3.91
N GLY A 71 11.23 15.27 -4.53
CA GLY A 71 12.36 14.50 -5.05
C GLY A 71 13.28 13.92 -3.97
N ASN A 72 12.68 13.37 -2.91
CA ASN A 72 13.37 12.69 -1.81
C ASN A 72 12.93 11.22 -1.70
N ASN A 73 13.69 10.44 -0.93
CA ASN A 73 13.44 9.01 -0.72
C ASN A 73 12.74 8.72 0.61
N TYR A 74 12.20 9.74 1.30
CA TYR A 74 11.50 9.53 2.58
C TYR A 74 10.26 8.66 2.43
N ALA A 75 9.54 8.74 1.30
CA ALA A 75 8.35 7.92 1.09
C ALA A 75 8.70 6.43 1.13
N ILE A 76 9.75 6.01 0.44
CA ILE A 76 10.19 4.61 0.44
C ILE A 76 10.73 4.21 1.82
N ALA A 77 11.53 5.08 2.46
CA ALA A 77 12.07 4.79 3.77
C ALA A 77 10.96 4.60 4.82
N LEU A 78 9.93 5.45 4.81
CA LEU A 78 8.77 5.32 5.68
C LEU A 78 7.94 4.09 5.34
N PHE A 79 7.78 3.75 4.05
CA PHE A 79 7.10 2.52 3.65
C PHE A 79 7.82 1.28 4.22
N LEU A 80 9.16 1.24 4.15
CA LEU A 80 9.95 0.18 4.78
C LEU A 80 9.79 0.17 6.29
N ILE A 81 9.89 1.33 6.96
CA ILE A 81 9.68 1.42 8.42
C ILE A 81 8.30 0.88 8.80
N PHE A 82 7.24 1.23 8.07
CA PHE A 82 5.90 0.72 8.35
C PHE A 82 5.73 -0.77 8.06
N LEU A 83 6.45 -1.34 7.08
CA LEU A 83 6.50 -2.80 6.91
C LEU A 83 7.10 -3.48 8.15
N LEU A 84 8.13 -2.88 8.76
CA LEU A 84 8.76 -3.41 9.98
C LEU A 84 7.83 -3.37 11.21
N PHE A 85 6.83 -2.48 11.25
CA PHE A 85 5.80 -2.51 12.29
C PHE A 85 4.93 -3.77 12.23
N PHE A 86 4.78 -4.38 11.04
CA PHE A 86 3.90 -5.52 10.82
C PHE A 86 4.58 -6.65 10.02
N PRO A 87 5.55 -7.38 10.60
CA PRO A 87 6.38 -8.32 9.84
C PRO A 87 5.62 -9.54 9.31
N LYS A 88 4.45 -9.85 9.89
CA LYS A 88 3.50 -10.82 9.33
C LYS A 88 3.13 -10.53 7.87
N THR A 89 3.29 -9.30 7.40
CA THR A 89 3.12 -8.94 5.98
C THR A 89 4.08 -9.70 5.06
N PHE A 90 5.27 -10.09 5.53
CA PHE A 90 6.26 -10.82 4.72
C PHE A 90 5.80 -12.21 4.29
N GLN A 91 4.87 -12.85 5.02
CA GLN A 91 4.38 -14.20 4.74
C GLN A 91 3.03 -14.22 4.03
N ASN A 92 2.23 -13.15 4.15
CA ASN A 92 0.86 -13.11 3.60
C ASN A 92 0.85 -12.80 2.10
N GLY A 93 1.06 -13.83 1.27
CA GLY A 93 1.11 -13.72 -0.19
C GLY A 93 -0.13 -13.09 -0.83
N GLU A 94 -1.34 -13.46 -0.40
CA GLU A 94 -2.60 -12.92 -0.94
C GLU A 94 -2.68 -11.39 -0.76
N ILE A 95 -2.35 -10.91 0.44
CA ILE A 95 -2.38 -9.48 0.78
C ILE A 95 -1.27 -8.72 0.02
N LEU A 96 -0.06 -9.29 -0.09
CA LEU A 96 1.04 -8.71 -0.85
C LEU A 96 0.68 -8.52 -2.33
N ILE A 97 0.13 -9.56 -2.96
CA ILE A 97 -0.27 -9.55 -4.37
C ILE A 97 -1.45 -8.59 -4.59
N SER A 98 -2.46 -8.65 -3.73
CA SER A 98 -3.60 -7.72 -3.77
C SER A 98 -3.14 -6.27 -3.67
N ASN A 99 -2.22 -5.97 -2.74
CA ASN A 99 -1.70 -4.63 -2.55
C ASN A 99 -0.88 -4.15 -3.76
N LEU A 100 -0.08 -5.02 -4.38
CA LEU A 100 0.65 -4.70 -5.60
C LEU A 100 -0.30 -4.26 -6.72
N PHE A 101 -1.42 -4.97 -6.90
CA PHE A 101 -2.44 -4.57 -7.89
C PHE A 101 -3.11 -3.25 -7.52
N LEU A 102 -3.42 -3.00 -6.25
CA LEU A 102 -3.93 -1.70 -5.81
C LEU A 102 -2.93 -0.55 -6.04
N LEU A 103 -1.62 -0.80 -5.90
CA LEU A 103 -0.58 0.19 -6.23
C LEU A 103 -0.52 0.47 -7.74
N LEU A 104 -0.67 -0.56 -8.59
CA LEU A 104 -0.77 -0.39 -10.04
C LEU A 104 -2.01 0.43 -10.43
N ALA A 105 -3.14 0.19 -9.77
CA ALA A 105 -4.36 0.99 -9.93
C ALA A 105 -4.14 2.44 -9.49
N LEU A 106 -3.59 2.65 -8.29
CA LEU A 106 -3.29 3.97 -7.73
C LEU A 106 -2.38 4.78 -8.66
N ARG A 107 -1.34 4.15 -9.22
CA ARG A 107 -0.45 4.76 -10.23
C ARG A 107 -1.23 5.32 -11.41
N ARG A 108 -2.16 4.54 -11.99
CA ARG A 108 -2.99 4.97 -13.12
C ARG A 108 -3.93 6.11 -12.71
N LEU A 109 -4.60 5.98 -11.56
CA LEU A 109 -5.53 6.99 -11.05
C LEU A 109 -4.86 8.33 -10.75
N ILE A 110 -3.67 8.33 -10.17
CA ILE A 110 -2.93 9.58 -9.90
C ILE A 110 -2.54 10.26 -11.21
N SER A 111 -2.09 9.47 -12.20
CA SER A 111 -1.69 9.97 -13.52
C SER A 111 -2.83 10.53 -14.39
N LEU A 112 -4.11 10.37 -13.99
CA LEU A 112 -5.26 10.97 -14.69
C LEU A 112 -5.20 12.51 -14.73
N LYS A 113 -4.38 13.14 -13.87
CA LYS A 113 -4.17 14.58 -13.89
C LYS A 113 -3.72 15.12 -15.25
N SER A 114 -3.03 14.30 -16.06
CA SER A 114 -2.52 14.72 -17.36
C SER A 114 -3.59 14.70 -18.46
N LEU A 115 -4.77 14.13 -18.23
CA LEU A 115 -5.85 13.93 -19.21
C LEU A 115 -5.47 13.19 -20.50
N ILE A 116 -4.24 12.66 -20.58
CA ILE A 116 -3.79 11.81 -21.67
C ILE A 116 -4.33 10.40 -21.43
N ALA A 117 -4.97 9.80 -22.44
CA ALA A 117 -5.49 8.43 -22.42
C ALA A 117 -6.37 8.13 -21.20
N THR A 118 -7.34 9.02 -20.90
CA THR A 118 -8.22 8.91 -19.73
C THR A 118 -8.97 7.58 -19.66
N LYS A 119 -9.56 7.15 -20.78
CA LYS A 119 -10.34 5.92 -20.88
C LYS A 119 -9.51 4.67 -20.56
N GLU A 120 -8.32 4.57 -21.16
CA GLU A 120 -7.38 3.47 -20.91
C GLU A 120 -6.92 3.45 -19.44
N LYS A 121 -6.61 4.61 -18.86
CA LYS A 121 -6.21 4.69 -17.45
C LYS A 121 -7.33 4.29 -16.50
N ILE A 122 -8.58 4.63 -16.80
CA ILE A 122 -9.75 4.23 -16.00
C ILE A 122 -9.97 2.72 -16.12
N PHE A 123 -9.88 2.18 -17.34
CA PHE A 123 -9.99 0.74 -17.57
C PHE A 123 -8.89 -0.02 -16.83
N ASP A 124 -7.62 0.35 -17.02
CA ASP A 124 -6.48 -0.26 -16.34
C ASP A 124 -6.65 -0.21 -14.82
N ALA A 125 -7.01 0.95 -14.26
CA ALA A 125 -7.18 1.08 -12.82
C ALA A 125 -8.29 0.16 -12.29
N SER A 126 -9.43 0.13 -12.97
CA SER A 126 -10.56 -0.74 -12.59
C SER A 126 -10.17 -2.21 -12.72
N PHE A 127 -9.51 -2.59 -13.80
CA PHE A 127 -9.04 -3.95 -14.06
C PHE A 127 -8.09 -4.44 -12.97
N TRP A 128 -7.10 -3.63 -12.58
CA TRP A 128 -6.19 -3.96 -11.47
C TRP A 128 -6.92 -4.10 -10.13
N ILE A 129 -7.92 -3.25 -9.86
CA ILE A 129 -8.71 -3.36 -8.62
C ILE A 129 -9.51 -4.67 -8.60
N PHE A 130 -10.18 -5.02 -9.69
CA PHE A 130 -10.91 -6.29 -9.76
C PHE A 130 -9.95 -7.49 -9.69
N LEU A 131 -8.76 -7.44 -10.28
CA LEU A 131 -7.74 -8.48 -10.04
C LEU A 131 -7.33 -8.56 -8.56
N ALA A 132 -7.16 -7.42 -7.88
CA ALA A 132 -6.85 -7.38 -6.45
C ALA A 132 -7.94 -8.05 -5.60
N THR A 133 -9.22 -7.94 -6.01
CA THR A 133 -10.34 -8.58 -5.30
C THR A 133 -10.32 -10.08 -5.34
N LEU A 134 -9.65 -10.68 -6.33
CA LEU A 134 -9.51 -12.13 -6.44
C LEU A 134 -8.55 -12.70 -5.37
N PHE A 135 -7.71 -11.86 -4.77
CA PHE A 135 -6.79 -12.25 -3.71
C PHE A 135 -7.27 -11.79 -2.33
N HIS A 136 -7.97 -10.66 -2.27
CA HIS A 136 -8.56 -10.17 -1.02
C HIS A 136 -9.86 -9.43 -1.36
N PHE A 137 -11.01 -10.02 -1.02
CA PHE A 137 -12.33 -9.56 -1.46
C PHE A 137 -12.57 -8.06 -1.22
N TRP A 138 -12.24 -7.57 -0.02
CA TRP A 138 -12.50 -6.18 0.38
C TRP A 138 -11.70 -5.12 -0.40
N SER A 139 -10.68 -5.53 -1.17
CA SER A 139 -9.98 -4.63 -2.10
C SER A 139 -10.93 -4.00 -3.13
N ILE A 140 -12.16 -4.52 -3.27
CA ILE A 140 -13.20 -3.98 -4.16
C ILE A 140 -13.57 -2.53 -3.81
N LEU A 141 -13.44 -2.15 -2.54
CA LEU A 141 -13.73 -0.79 -2.06
C LEU A 141 -12.91 0.26 -2.81
N TYR A 142 -11.73 -0.10 -3.32
CA TYR A 142 -10.91 0.80 -4.12
C TYR A 142 -11.57 1.26 -5.42
N ILE A 143 -12.64 0.58 -5.89
CA ILE A 143 -13.43 1.04 -7.05
C ILE A 143 -14.06 2.42 -6.80
N ALA A 144 -14.38 2.75 -5.54
CA ALA A 144 -14.85 4.09 -5.17
C ALA A 144 -13.82 5.17 -5.56
N LEU A 145 -12.52 4.86 -5.45
CA LEU A 145 -11.45 5.77 -5.84
C LEU A 145 -11.44 6.03 -7.35
N VAL A 146 -11.85 5.06 -8.17
CA VAL A 146 -12.00 5.24 -9.62
C VAL A 146 -13.08 6.26 -9.93
N PHE A 147 -14.26 6.11 -9.32
CA PHE A 147 -15.36 7.07 -9.51
C PHE A 147 -15.01 8.46 -8.99
N ILE A 148 -14.34 8.57 -7.84
CA ILE A 148 -13.80 9.84 -7.34
C ILE A 148 -12.84 10.45 -8.36
N ALA A 149 -11.95 9.66 -8.97
CA ALA A 149 -11.02 10.16 -9.96
C ALA A 149 -11.72 10.64 -11.25
N ILE A 150 -12.79 9.97 -11.69
CA ILE A 150 -13.65 10.39 -12.80
C ILE A 150 -14.31 11.72 -12.48
N ILE A 151 -14.94 11.86 -11.30
CA ILE A 151 -15.58 13.11 -10.86
C ILE A 151 -14.58 14.27 -10.87
N LEU A 152 -13.33 14.02 -10.43
CA LEU A 152 -12.32 15.07 -10.31
C LEU A 152 -11.69 15.52 -11.65
N HIS A 153 -11.67 14.69 -12.69
CA HIS A 153 -10.90 14.99 -13.91
C HIS A 153 -11.66 14.76 -15.23
N ALA A 154 -12.70 13.94 -15.25
CA ALA A 154 -13.27 13.44 -16.50
C ALA A 154 -14.79 13.19 -16.41
N SER A 155 -15.50 14.01 -15.64
CA SER A 155 -16.93 13.86 -15.34
C SER A 155 -17.85 14.11 -16.54
N GLY A 156 -17.43 14.95 -17.50
CA GLY A 156 -18.25 15.36 -18.65
C GLY A 156 -18.54 14.26 -19.67
N ASP A 157 -17.71 13.21 -19.72
CA ASP A 157 -17.87 12.11 -20.67
C ASP A 157 -18.57 10.91 -20.01
N TYR A 158 -19.84 10.67 -20.38
CA TYR A 158 -20.61 9.52 -19.87
C TYR A 158 -19.92 8.17 -20.09
N ARG A 159 -19.11 8.04 -21.15
CA ARG A 159 -18.36 6.81 -21.46
C ARG A 159 -17.40 6.43 -20.34
N ASN A 160 -16.82 7.40 -19.65
CA ASN A 160 -15.88 7.15 -18.55
C ASN A 160 -16.55 6.43 -17.36
N TRP A 161 -17.85 6.64 -17.18
CA TRP A 161 -18.63 6.01 -16.11
C TRP A 161 -18.95 4.54 -16.39
N ILE A 162 -19.00 4.14 -17.66
CA ILE A 162 -19.30 2.76 -18.07
C ILE A 162 -18.05 1.88 -18.02
N ILE A 163 -16.86 2.46 -18.25
CA ILE A 163 -15.58 1.72 -18.33
C ILE A 163 -15.30 0.82 -17.11
N PRO A 164 -15.51 1.24 -15.85
CA PRO A 164 -15.30 0.37 -14.70
C PRO A 164 -16.11 -0.92 -14.77
N PHE A 165 -17.35 -0.87 -15.27
CA PHE A 165 -18.18 -2.07 -15.44
C PHE A 165 -17.65 -2.99 -16.54
N ILE A 166 -17.11 -2.43 -17.63
CA ILE A 166 -16.46 -3.22 -18.68
C ILE A 166 -15.27 -3.99 -18.09
N ALA A 167 -14.45 -3.34 -17.26
CA ALA A 167 -13.34 -4.00 -16.56
C ALA A 167 -13.81 -5.09 -15.58
N CYS A 168 -14.95 -4.88 -14.91
CA CYS A 168 -15.56 -5.90 -14.06
C CYS A 168 -15.94 -7.14 -14.88
N PHE A 169 -16.57 -6.95 -16.04
CA PHE A 169 -16.94 -8.06 -16.93
C PHE A 169 -15.72 -8.80 -17.47
N THR A 170 -14.66 -8.09 -17.87
CA THR A 170 -13.45 -8.75 -18.38
C THR A 170 -12.78 -9.61 -17.31
N VAL A 171 -12.61 -9.10 -16.10
CA VAL A 171 -12.05 -9.89 -14.98
C VAL A 171 -12.99 -11.02 -14.60
N GLY A 172 -14.30 -10.81 -14.58
CA GLY A 172 -15.29 -11.85 -14.29
C GLY A 172 -15.25 -13.02 -15.30
N ILE A 173 -15.11 -12.72 -16.58
CA ILE A 173 -14.96 -13.74 -17.63
C ILE A 173 -13.66 -14.53 -17.42
N LEU A 174 -12.53 -13.83 -17.24
CA LEU A 174 -11.24 -14.48 -16.99
C LEU A 174 -11.27 -15.36 -15.73
N PHE A 175 -11.84 -14.84 -14.64
CA PHE A 175 -11.99 -15.58 -13.40
C PHE A 175 -12.86 -16.82 -13.60
N SER A 176 -13.98 -16.71 -14.32
CA SER A 176 -14.86 -17.86 -14.59
C SER A 176 -14.14 -18.96 -15.38
N MET A 177 -13.32 -18.59 -16.38
CA MET A 177 -12.52 -19.55 -17.15
C MET A 177 -11.53 -20.28 -16.25
N VAL A 178 -10.76 -19.55 -15.43
CA VAL A 178 -9.77 -20.15 -14.52
C VAL A 178 -10.46 -21.01 -13.45
N ASN A 179 -11.56 -20.54 -12.87
CA ASN A 179 -12.31 -21.29 -11.86
C ASN A 179 -12.85 -22.61 -12.41
N LEU A 180 -13.34 -22.63 -13.65
CA LEU A 180 -13.77 -23.86 -14.32
C LEU A 180 -12.59 -24.82 -14.57
N MET A 181 -11.43 -24.30 -14.99
CA MET A 181 -10.22 -25.12 -15.18
C MET A 181 -9.71 -25.73 -13.86
N MET A 182 -9.90 -25.05 -12.74
CA MET A 182 -9.49 -25.50 -11.40
C MET A 182 -10.60 -26.25 -10.64
N GLY A 183 -11.66 -26.71 -11.32
CA GLY A 183 -12.70 -27.52 -10.70
C GLY A 183 -13.58 -26.77 -9.70
N ASN A 184 -13.86 -25.49 -9.94
CA ASN A 184 -14.73 -24.62 -9.13
C ASN A 184 -14.29 -24.34 -7.69
N GLN A 185 -13.00 -24.47 -7.38
CA GLN A 185 -12.47 -24.27 -6.03
C GLN A 185 -12.26 -22.79 -5.64
N LEU A 186 -12.08 -21.89 -6.62
CA LEU A 186 -11.73 -20.48 -6.35
C LEU A 186 -12.95 -19.65 -5.92
N LEU A 187 -14.14 -19.95 -6.46
CA LEU A 187 -15.35 -19.20 -6.13
C LEU A 187 -15.76 -19.34 -4.64
N PRO A 188 -15.78 -20.55 -4.04
CA PRO A 188 -16.01 -20.70 -2.60
C PRO A 188 -14.98 -19.94 -1.74
N HIS A 189 -13.69 -19.98 -2.12
CA HIS A 189 -12.63 -19.24 -1.42
C HIS A 189 -12.93 -17.74 -1.34
N LEU A 190 -13.31 -17.15 -2.48
CA LEU A 190 -13.68 -15.73 -2.54
C LEU A 190 -14.93 -15.39 -1.73
N LEU A 191 -15.95 -16.24 -1.79
CA LEU A 191 -17.20 -16.02 -1.05
C LEU A 191 -16.96 -16.10 0.46
N ASN A 192 -16.07 -16.98 0.92
CA ASN A 192 -15.71 -17.08 2.33
C ASN A 192 -15.02 -15.81 2.87
N GLN A 193 -14.32 -15.05 2.03
CA GLN A 193 -13.72 -13.78 2.42
C GLN A 193 -14.70 -12.60 2.44
N SER A 194 -15.92 -12.78 1.92
CA SER A 194 -16.88 -11.69 1.70
C SER A 194 -17.65 -11.24 2.94
N PHE A 195 -17.55 -11.99 4.05
CA PHE A 195 -18.23 -11.65 5.27
C PHE A 195 -17.65 -10.38 5.91
N PHE A 196 -18.52 -9.62 6.58
CA PHE A 196 -18.07 -8.52 7.44
C PHE A 196 -17.70 -9.08 8.81
N SER A 197 -16.53 -8.72 9.34
CA SER A 197 -16.23 -8.91 10.76
C SER A 197 -15.87 -7.58 11.41
N PHE A 198 -16.59 -7.25 12.48
CA PHE A 198 -16.26 -6.11 13.36
C PHE A 198 -15.55 -6.57 14.62
N ASP A 199 -15.09 -7.81 14.65
CA ASP A 199 -14.35 -8.35 15.79
C ASP A 199 -12.92 -7.84 15.77
N PHE A 200 -12.43 -7.33 16.90
CA PHE A 200 -11.07 -6.81 17.07
C PHE A 200 -10.28 -7.62 18.10
N THR A 201 -10.78 -8.79 18.52
CA THR A 201 -10.07 -9.67 19.47
C THR A 201 -9.06 -10.62 18.79
N TYR A 202 -8.58 -10.29 17.59
CA TYR A 202 -7.67 -11.14 16.81
C TYR A 202 -6.19 -11.03 17.21
N PHE A 203 -5.84 -10.11 18.12
CA PHE A 203 -4.44 -9.89 18.51
C PHE A 203 -3.88 -11.11 19.23
N GLU A 204 -2.84 -11.71 18.66
CA GLU A 204 -2.15 -12.85 19.27
C GLU A 204 -1.20 -12.42 20.39
N SER A 205 -0.70 -11.18 20.34
CA SER A 205 0.25 -10.65 21.33
C SER A 205 -0.03 -9.20 21.70
N VAL A 206 0.32 -8.83 22.94
CA VAL A 206 0.23 -7.45 23.43
C VAL A 206 1.03 -6.49 22.54
N TYR A 207 2.17 -6.95 21.99
CA TYR A 207 3.01 -6.17 21.11
C TYR A 207 2.34 -5.81 19.78
N GLN A 208 1.51 -6.68 19.22
CA GLN A 208 0.72 -6.38 18.01
C GLN A 208 -0.29 -5.26 18.27
N ASN A 209 -0.90 -5.23 19.45
CA ASN A 209 -1.84 -4.19 19.85
C ASN A 209 -1.11 -2.84 20.07
N ILE A 210 0.03 -2.85 20.76
CA ILE A 210 0.86 -1.64 20.95
C ILE A 210 1.36 -1.11 19.59
N ALA A 211 1.81 -2.00 18.70
CA ALA A 211 2.25 -1.63 17.36
C ALA A 211 1.11 -0.95 16.57
N LEU A 212 -0.10 -1.51 16.63
CA LEU A 212 -1.29 -0.91 16.00
C LEU A 212 -1.64 0.46 16.62
N ALA A 213 -1.62 0.57 17.95
CA ALA A 213 -1.94 1.82 18.65
C ALA A 213 -0.94 2.93 18.27
N LEU A 214 0.36 2.64 18.25
CA LEU A 214 1.37 3.60 17.84
C LEU A 214 1.26 3.92 16.35
N PHE A 215 1.12 2.90 15.49
CA PHE A 215 0.94 3.09 14.05
C PHE A 215 -0.27 3.98 13.75
N SER A 216 -1.42 3.72 14.39
CA SER A 216 -2.64 4.51 14.20
C SER A 216 -2.47 5.96 14.65
N SER A 217 -1.76 6.21 15.76
CA SER A 217 -1.46 7.57 16.22
C SER A 217 -0.58 8.34 15.22
N ILE A 218 0.47 7.70 14.69
CA ILE A 218 1.35 8.27 13.64
C ILE A 218 0.56 8.49 12.35
N ALA A 219 -0.30 7.53 11.99
CA ALA A 219 -1.12 7.58 10.80
C ALA A 219 -2.08 8.77 10.83
N LEU A 220 -2.77 8.97 11.95
CA LEU A 220 -3.64 10.13 12.17
C LEU A 220 -2.85 11.45 12.11
N LEU A 221 -1.66 11.51 12.70
CA LEU A 221 -0.80 12.70 12.65
C LEU A 221 -0.46 13.08 11.21
N PHE A 222 0.02 12.13 10.40
CA PHE A 222 0.34 12.38 8.99
C PHE A 222 -0.91 12.71 8.16
N PHE A 223 -2.02 12.03 8.42
CA PHE A 223 -3.30 12.28 7.76
C PHE A 223 -3.84 13.69 8.02
N PHE A 224 -3.94 14.11 9.28
CA PHE A 224 -4.43 15.44 9.63
C PHE A 224 -3.49 16.54 9.16
N ASN A 225 -2.17 16.36 9.27
CA ASN A 225 -1.23 17.32 8.71
C ASN A 225 -1.42 17.46 7.19
N MET A 226 -1.65 16.35 6.49
CA MET A 226 -1.93 16.39 5.06
C MET A 226 -3.19 17.22 4.78
N ILE A 227 -4.29 16.98 5.50
CA ILE A 227 -5.54 17.75 5.36
C ILE A 227 -5.33 19.24 5.55
N PHE A 228 -4.63 19.67 6.60
CA PHE A 228 -4.41 21.09 6.87
C PHE A 228 -3.51 21.76 5.82
N THR A 229 -2.50 21.04 5.32
CA THR A 229 -1.56 21.58 4.33
C THR A 229 -2.08 21.56 2.89
N LEU A 230 -3.16 20.81 2.59
CA LEU A 230 -3.79 20.75 1.26
C LEU A 230 -4.16 22.12 0.70
N GLN A 231 -4.64 23.04 1.54
CA GLN A 231 -5.17 24.33 1.08
C GLN A 231 -4.07 25.19 0.42
N GLY A 232 -2.84 25.10 0.93
CA GLY A 232 -1.66 25.81 0.43
C GLY A 232 -0.96 25.18 -0.78
N LYS A 233 -1.38 23.98 -1.23
CA LYS A 233 -0.80 23.32 -2.41
C LYS A 233 -1.38 23.92 -3.71
N PRO A 234 -0.67 23.91 -4.86
CA PRO A 234 -1.21 24.41 -6.12
C PRO A 234 -2.40 23.56 -6.59
N LEU A 235 -3.39 24.20 -7.24
CA LEU A 235 -4.67 23.57 -7.63
C LEU A 235 -4.49 22.25 -8.41
N ASN A 236 -3.54 22.22 -9.34
CA ASN A 236 -3.25 21.04 -10.17
C ASN A 236 -2.73 19.84 -9.35
N MET A 237 -2.16 20.07 -8.18
CA MET A 237 -1.66 19.03 -7.29
C MET A 237 -2.68 18.64 -6.22
N LYS A 238 -3.61 19.54 -5.86
CA LYS A 238 -4.67 19.27 -4.88
C LYS A 238 -5.49 18.03 -5.26
N THR A 239 -5.78 17.82 -6.54
CA THR A 239 -6.54 16.65 -7.00
C THR A 239 -5.78 15.33 -6.80
N SER A 240 -4.46 15.36 -7.00
CA SER A 240 -3.59 14.19 -6.76
C SER A 240 -3.51 13.84 -5.27
N PHE A 241 -3.39 14.87 -4.42
CA PHE A 241 -3.39 14.69 -2.98
C PHE A 241 -4.75 14.25 -2.41
N LYS A 242 -5.87 14.73 -2.97
CA LYS A 242 -7.21 14.21 -2.61
C LYS A 242 -7.33 12.72 -2.89
N LYS A 243 -6.88 12.24 -4.06
CA LYS A 243 -6.85 10.80 -4.39
C LYS A 243 -6.02 10.01 -3.38
N LEU A 244 -4.92 10.57 -2.91
CA LEU A 244 -4.04 9.94 -1.91
C LEU A 244 -4.71 9.83 -0.53
N ILE A 245 -5.44 10.86 -0.10
CA ILE A 245 -6.25 10.86 1.13
C ILE A 245 -7.37 9.83 1.06
N PHE A 246 -8.12 9.80 -0.03
CA PHE A 246 -9.16 8.79 -0.23
C PHE A 246 -8.58 7.37 -0.30
N SER A 247 -7.43 7.20 -0.94
CA SER A 247 -6.69 5.93 -0.97
C SER A 247 -6.33 5.44 0.44
N PHE A 248 -5.84 6.34 1.32
CA PHE A 248 -5.58 5.99 2.71
C PHE A 248 -6.85 5.58 3.46
N LEU A 249 -7.93 6.36 3.34
CA LEU A 249 -9.21 6.05 3.99
C LEU A 249 -9.79 4.72 3.53
N LEU A 250 -9.69 4.41 2.23
CA LEU A 250 -10.11 3.12 1.68
C LEU A 250 -9.22 1.99 2.18
N GLY A 251 -7.90 2.18 2.28
CA GLY A 251 -6.99 1.20 2.88
C GLY A 251 -7.36 0.87 4.34
N VAL A 252 -7.70 1.89 5.14
CA VAL A 252 -8.19 1.70 6.52
C VAL A 252 -9.55 0.99 6.52
N ALA A 253 -10.47 1.36 5.61
CA ALA A 253 -11.77 0.69 5.50
C ALA A 253 -11.65 -0.79 5.14
N ILE A 254 -10.69 -1.16 4.28
CA ILE A 254 -10.40 -2.56 3.94
C ILE A 254 -10.01 -3.35 5.20
N TYR A 255 -9.11 -2.79 6.02
CA TYR A 255 -8.71 -3.41 7.29
C TYR A 255 -9.89 -3.51 8.29
N VAL A 256 -10.77 -2.51 8.33
CA VAL A 256 -11.93 -2.50 9.25
C VAL A 256 -12.98 -3.54 8.85
N PHE A 257 -13.21 -3.76 7.56
CA PHE A 257 -14.26 -4.66 7.06
C PHE A 257 -13.82 -6.10 6.82
N SER A 258 -12.51 -6.38 6.71
CA SER A 258 -12.00 -7.72 6.44
C SER A 258 -12.43 -8.75 7.48
N ALA A 259 -12.98 -9.90 7.02
CA ALA A 259 -13.43 -11.00 7.88
C ALA A 259 -12.29 -11.57 8.75
N ASP A 260 -11.19 -11.97 8.11
CA ASP A 260 -10.00 -12.50 8.77
C ASP A 260 -9.02 -11.36 9.05
N LYS A 261 -9.30 -10.59 10.11
CA LYS A 261 -8.46 -9.45 10.46
C LYS A 261 -7.06 -9.91 10.81
N ASN A 262 -6.11 -9.41 10.04
CA ASN A 262 -4.69 -9.49 10.32
C ASN A 262 -4.10 -8.08 10.20
N ASN A 263 -3.11 -7.76 11.03
CA ASN A 263 -2.33 -6.53 10.89
C ASN A 263 -1.74 -6.37 9.48
N SER A 264 -1.58 -7.48 8.76
CA SER A 264 -1.14 -7.47 7.36
C SER A 264 -2.08 -6.71 6.43
N CYS A 265 -3.39 -6.66 6.71
CA CYS A 265 -4.35 -5.88 5.92
C CYS A 265 -4.08 -4.36 5.97
N LEU A 266 -3.31 -3.87 6.95
CA LEU A 266 -2.88 -2.47 6.99
C LEU A 266 -1.92 -2.11 5.85
N LEU A 267 -1.34 -3.10 5.17
CA LEU A 267 -0.49 -2.93 4.00
C LEU A 267 -1.12 -2.00 2.95
N PHE A 268 -2.44 -2.11 2.74
CA PHE A 268 -3.20 -1.29 1.79
C PHE A 268 -3.17 0.21 2.12
N SER A 269 -2.95 0.57 3.40
CA SER A 269 -2.84 1.95 3.86
C SER A 269 -1.41 2.49 3.89
N LEU A 270 -0.39 1.61 3.85
CA LEU A 270 1.02 2.01 4.07
C LEU A 270 1.56 2.90 2.97
N ALA A 271 1.27 2.59 1.71
CA ALA A 271 1.74 3.37 0.58
C ALA A 271 1.24 4.83 0.59
N PRO A 272 -0.08 5.12 0.64
CA PRO A 272 -0.54 6.50 0.73
C PRO A 272 -0.04 7.16 2.01
N LEU A 273 -0.01 6.46 3.15
CA LEU A 273 0.49 7.01 4.40
C LEU A 273 1.97 7.43 4.31
N SER A 274 2.83 6.60 3.70
CA SER A 274 4.25 6.89 3.54
C SER A 274 4.51 8.15 2.70
N ILE A 275 3.68 8.41 1.69
CA ILE A 275 3.76 9.61 0.86
C ILE A 275 3.27 10.86 1.64
N MET A 276 2.22 10.73 2.46
CA MET A 276 1.80 11.80 3.37
C MET A 276 2.87 12.10 4.42
N GLY A 277 3.47 11.06 5.00
CA GLY A 277 4.57 11.18 5.94
C GLY A 277 5.77 11.89 5.32
N SER A 278 6.15 11.55 4.08
CA SER A 278 7.21 12.28 3.37
C SER A 278 6.90 13.78 3.26
N ASN A 279 5.66 14.16 2.94
CA ASN A 279 5.23 15.57 2.93
C ASN A 279 5.32 16.23 4.31
N PHE A 280 5.01 15.49 5.39
CA PHE A 280 5.19 15.96 6.76
C PHE A 280 6.67 16.26 7.04
N PHE A 281 7.59 15.33 6.74
CA PHE A 281 9.03 15.51 6.93
C PHE A 281 9.60 16.66 6.08
N GLU A 282 9.07 16.88 4.89
CA GLU A 282 9.41 18.05 4.07
C GLU A 282 8.96 19.38 4.67
N GLY A 283 7.85 19.38 5.42
CA GLY A 283 7.31 20.56 6.09
C GLY A 283 8.10 21.01 7.31
N ILE A 284 8.85 20.10 7.95
CA ILE A 284 9.68 20.42 9.12
C ILE A 284 10.88 21.27 8.69
N LYS A 285 10.92 22.52 9.17
CA LYS A 285 12.02 23.47 8.91
C LYS A 285 13.29 23.17 9.72
N ASN A 286 13.14 22.71 10.96
CA ASN A 286 14.27 22.41 11.84
C ASN A 286 14.85 21.03 11.50
N ASN A 287 16.10 20.99 11.03
CA ASN A 287 16.77 19.76 10.65
C ASN A 287 16.99 18.80 11.83
N ILE A 288 17.23 19.32 13.04
CA ILE A 288 17.44 18.48 14.23
C ILE A 288 16.15 17.75 14.60
N LEU A 289 15.02 18.48 14.64
CA LEU A 289 13.72 17.87 14.91
C LEU A 289 13.36 16.83 13.84
N LYS A 290 13.66 17.12 12.57
CA LYS A 290 13.44 16.17 11.47
C LYS A 290 14.22 14.88 11.67
N GLU A 291 15.48 14.98 12.10
CA GLU A 291 16.34 13.84 12.41
C GLU A 291 15.80 13.02 13.58
N VAL A 292 15.53 13.68 14.71
CA VAL A 292 15.03 12.99 15.90
C VAL A 292 13.73 12.25 15.61
N VAL A 293 12.77 12.87 14.91
CA VAL A 293 11.49 12.21 14.58
C VAL A 293 11.71 10.99 13.67
N PHE A 294 12.58 11.10 12.67
CA PHE A 294 12.86 9.98 11.77
C PHE A 294 13.57 8.83 12.49
N ASP A 295 14.58 9.15 13.31
CA ASP A 295 15.37 8.17 14.05
C ASP A 295 14.49 7.43 15.09
N VAL A 296 13.56 8.15 15.75
CA VAL A 296 12.56 7.54 16.64
C VAL A 296 11.63 6.59 15.87
N LEU A 297 11.13 6.97 14.69
CA LEU A 297 10.28 6.09 13.89
C LEU A 297 11.03 4.83 13.43
N LEU A 298 12.29 4.99 13.01
CA LEU A 298 13.14 3.88 12.60
C LEU A 298 13.42 2.94 13.77
N LEU A 299 13.73 3.48 14.95
CA LEU A 299 13.95 2.70 16.17
C LEU A 299 12.68 1.92 16.55
N LEU A 300 11.51 2.57 16.54
CA LEU A 300 10.24 1.90 16.80
C LEU A 300 9.98 0.75 15.81
N GLY A 301 10.21 0.98 14.50
CA GLY A 301 10.07 -0.06 13.48
C GLY A 301 10.98 -1.26 13.75
N ILE A 302 12.25 -1.03 14.09
CA ILE A 302 13.19 -2.11 14.43
C ILE A 302 12.77 -2.84 15.71
N VAL A 303 12.35 -2.12 16.75
CA VAL A 303 11.92 -2.73 18.02
C VAL A 303 10.71 -3.62 17.81
N PHE A 304 9.67 -3.15 17.11
CA PHE A 304 8.51 -3.98 16.81
C PHE A 304 8.86 -5.16 15.93
N PHE A 305 9.75 -4.97 14.95
CA PHE A 305 10.25 -6.07 14.13
C PHE A 305 10.88 -7.17 14.98
N VAL A 306 11.88 -6.82 15.79
CA VAL A 306 12.65 -7.77 16.62
C VAL A 306 11.76 -8.48 17.64
N VAL A 307 10.81 -7.77 18.25
CA VAL A 307 9.90 -8.36 19.24
C VAL A 307 8.85 -9.29 18.61
N SER A 308 8.63 -9.16 17.30
CA SER A 308 7.67 -9.99 16.55
C SER A 308 8.31 -11.13 15.73
N LEU A 309 9.64 -11.24 15.74
CA LEU A 309 10.38 -12.36 15.16
C LEU A 309 10.10 -13.65 15.91
#